data_AF-A0AA89BUP9-F1
#
_entry.id   AF-A0AA89BUP9-F1
#
_cell.length_a   1.000
_cell.length_b   1.000
_cell.length_c   1.000
_cell.angle_alpha   90.00
_cell.angle_beta   90.00
_cell.angle_gamma   90.00
#
_symmetry.space_group_name_H-M   'P 1'
#
loop_
_entity.id
_entity.type
_entity.pdbx_description
1 polymer ?
#
loop_
_entity_poly.entity_id
_entity_poly.type
_entity_poly.pdbx_seq_one_letter_code
_entity_poly.pdbx_strand_id
1 'polypeptide(L)'
;MRKKYEENQRRDRENYNIHKKKVYTEKWSKLLKSNEDDILTYSDIPWPFKKEISEMKTLLFCDIDVKSDDYRKYLRELQKQWHPDKFVQKLGHRLKPEEREEILNKVKEISQELNKWSESSME
;
A
#
# COMPACT_ATOMS: atom_id res chain seq x y z
N MET A 1 22.05 29.99 -4.99
CA MET A 1 20.90 29.92 -4.07
C MET A 1 19.81 28.90 -4.45
N ARG A 2 19.61 28.52 -5.73
CA ARG A 2 18.54 27.55 -6.12
C ARG A 2 18.86 26.07 -5.83
N LYS A 3 20.12 25.63 -6.02
CA LYS A 3 20.51 24.21 -5.89
C LYS A 3 20.26 23.57 -4.51
N LYS A 4 20.34 24.34 -3.41
CA LYS A 4 20.11 23.80 -2.05
C LYS A 4 18.64 23.52 -1.73
N TYR A 5 17.70 24.21 -2.39
CA TYR A 5 16.27 24.01 -2.16
C TYR A 5 15.78 22.68 -2.75
N GLU A 6 16.27 22.32 -3.93
CA GLU A 6 15.92 21.08 -4.63
C GLU A 6 16.50 19.84 -3.92
N GLU A 7 17.72 19.93 -3.39
CA GLU A 7 18.32 18.86 -2.59
C GLU A 7 17.59 18.64 -1.26
N ASN A 8 17.18 19.72 -0.58
CA ASN A 8 16.41 19.59 0.65
C ASN A 8 15.04 18.97 0.36
N GLN A 9 14.39 19.33 -0.75
CA GLN A 9 13.11 18.75 -1.17
C GLN A 9 13.21 17.26 -1.53
N ARG A 10 14.33 16.79 -2.10
CA ARG A 10 14.56 15.35 -2.33
C ARG A 10 14.68 14.57 -1.02
N ARG A 11 15.50 15.07 -0.09
CA ARG A 11 15.69 14.43 1.22
C ARG A 11 14.41 14.47 2.06
N ASP A 12 13.65 15.56 2.00
CA ASP A 12 12.34 15.66 2.65
C ASP A 12 11.35 14.65 2.05
N ARG A 13 11.32 14.48 0.72
CA ARG A 13 10.46 13.50 0.04
C ARG A 13 10.83 12.06 0.36
N GLU A 14 12.11 11.72 0.35
CA GLU A 14 12.59 10.39 0.75
C GLU A 14 12.25 10.09 2.20
N ASN A 15 12.57 11.01 3.14
CA ASN A 15 12.21 10.84 4.55
C ASN A 15 10.70 10.78 4.76
N TYR A 16 9.93 11.56 4.00
CA TYR A 16 8.46 11.55 4.04
C TYR A 16 7.89 10.21 3.60
N ASN A 17 8.42 9.62 2.53
CA ASN A 17 7.98 8.33 2.02
C ASN A 17 8.39 7.20 2.95
N ILE A 18 9.59 7.21 3.51
CA ILE A 18 10.06 6.23 4.51
C ILE A 18 9.17 6.29 5.76
N HIS A 19 8.92 7.49 6.29
CA HIS A 19 8.05 7.67 7.45
C HIS A 19 6.63 7.18 7.15
N LYS A 20 6.08 7.51 5.97
CA LYS A 20 4.77 7.01 5.56
C LYS A 20 4.71 5.50 5.42
N LYS A 21 5.71 4.87 4.81
CA LYS A 21 5.81 3.41 4.71
C LYS A 21 5.77 2.79 6.11
N LYS A 22 6.52 3.37 7.05
CA LYS A 22 6.53 2.92 8.45
C LYS A 22 5.14 3.06 9.11
N VAL A 23 4.50 4.23 9.00
CA VAL A 23 3.15 4.47 9.52
C VAL A 23 2.14 3.50 8.89
N TYR A 24 2.24 3.24 7.59
CA TYR A 24 1.42 2.26 6.90
C TYR A 24 1.60 0.85 7.50
N THR A 25 2.83 0.38 7.67
CA THR A 25 3.11 -0.93 8.25
C THR A 25 2.62 -1.04 9.70
N GLU A 26 2.77 0.03 10.49
CA GLU A 26 2.25 0.07 11.85
C GLU A 26 0.73 0.06 11.89
N LYS A 27 0.05 0.85 11.04
CA LYS A 27 -1.41 0.83 10.92
C LYS A 27 -1.92 -0.53 10.46
N TRP A 28 -1.27 -1.14 9.48
CA TRP A 28 -1.64 -2.47 8.99
C TRP A 28 -1.47 -3.52 10.10
N SER A 29 -0.36 -3.46 10.84
CA SER A 29 -0.10 -4.37 11.96
C SER A 29 -1.10 -4.15 13.10
N LYS A 30 -1.47 -2.90 13.39
CA LYS A 30 -2.51 -2.57 14.36
C LYS A 30 -3.86 -3.12 13.91
N LEU A 31 -4.25 -2.88 12.66
CA LEU A 31 -5.52 -3.36 12.12
C LEU A 31 -5.61 -4.89 12.16
N LEU A 32 -4.52 -5.61 11.87
CA LEU A 32 -4.44 -7.06 12.03
C LEU A 32 -4.49 -7.55 13.48
N LYS A 33 -4.06 -6.73 14.45
CA LYS A 33 -4.09 -7.04 15.88
C LYS A 33 -5.34 -6.52 16.60
N SER A 34 -6.08 -5.60 15.99
CA SER A 34 -7.30 -5.03 16.54
C SER A 34 -8.36 -6.11 16.66
N ASN A 35 -9.17 -6.05 17.72
CA ASN A 35 -10.24 -7.01 17.99
C ASN A 35 -11.22 -7.12 16.83
N GLU A 36 -11.71 -8.33 16.58
CA GLU A 36 -12.58 -8.70 15.47
C GLU A 36 -13.99 -8.06 15.50
N ASP A 37 -14.33 -7.38 16.59
CA ASP A 37 -15.63 -6.72 16.81
C ASP A 37 -15.72 -5.31 16.20
N ASP A 38 -14.58 -4.70 15.84
CA ASP A 38 -14.54 -3.33 15.33
C ASP A 38 -14.85 -3.28 13.83
N ILE A 39 -15.89 -2.52 13.46
CA ILE A 39 -16.36 -2.35 12.08
C ILE A 39 -15.39 -1.44 11.31
N LEU A 40 -14.74 -2.02 10.30
CA LEU A 40 -13.79 -1.32 9.45
C LEU A 40 -14.53 -0.58 8.33
N THR A 41 -14.26 0.71 8.22
CA THR A 41 -14.76 1.60 7.15
C THR A 41 -13.68 1.86 6.13
N TYR A 42 -14.05 2.47 5.00
CA TYR A 42 -13.09 2.84 3.96
C TYR A 42 -11.93 3.69 4.51
N SER A 43 -12.20 4.56 5.48
CA SER A 43 -11.18 5.43 6.08
C SER A 43 -10.27 4.73 7.10
N ASP A 44 -10.69 3.60 7.64
CA ASP A 44 -9.89 2.84 8.61
C ASP A 44 -8.80 2.00 7.91
N ILE A 45 -9.08 1.57 6.68
CA ILE A 45 -8.14 0.80 5.88
C ILE A 45 -6.92 1.67 5.57
N PRO A 46 -5.70 1.23 5.94
CA PRO A 46 -4.49 1.96 5.64
C PRO A 46 -4.14 1.76 4.17
N TRP A 47 -4.69 2.60 3.31
CA TRP A 47 -4.38 2.62 1.89
C TRP A 47 -2.90 2.96 1.68
N PRO A 48 -2.19 2.26 0.78
CA PRO A 48 -0.78 2.51 0.51
C PRO A 48 -0.56 3.73 -0.43
N PHE A 49 -1.62 4.47 -0.75
CA PHE A 49 -1.62 5.69 -1.54
C PHE A 49 -2.48 6.77 -0.86
N LYS A 50 -2.21 8.03 -1.19
CA LYS A 50 -2.99 9.17 -0.68
C LYS A 50 -4.13 9.57 -1.60
N LYS A 51 -3.94 9.44 -2.92
CA LYS A 51 -4.89 9.91 -3.93
C LYS A 51 -4.94 8.99 -5.15
N GLU A 52 -3.77 8.52 -5.61
CA GLU A 52 -3.65 7.69 -6.81
C GLU A 52 -2.79 6.45 -6.55
N ILE A 53 -3.17 5.33 -7.17
CA ILE A 53 -2.47 4.04 -7.05
C ILE A 53 -1.04 4.14 -7.62
N SER A 54 -0.79 5.04 -8.57
CA SER A 54 0.56 5.35 -9.07
C SER A 54 1.52 5.84 -7.97
N GLU A 55 1.03 6.57 -6.96
CA GLU A 55 1.87 7.05 -5.86
C GLU A 55 2.27 5.94 -4.89
N MET A 56 1.48 4.87 -4.82
CA MET A 56 1.78 3.71 -3.97
C MET A 56 3.10 3.06 -4.35
N LYS A 57 3.46 3.01 -5.65
CA LYS A 57 4.75 2.44 -6.09
C LYS A 57 5.90 3.20 -5.44
N THR A 58 5.89 4.52 -5.57
CA THR A 58 6.93 5.40 -5.02
C THR A 58 7.00 5.32 -3.49
N LEU A 59 5.88 5.13 -2.81
CA LEU A 59 5.82 5.04 -1.35
C LEU A 59 6.32 3.68 -0.84
N LEU A 60 5.82 2.57 -1.40
CA LEU A 60 6.14 1.21 -0.96
C LEU A 60 7.57 0.78 -1.34
N PHE A 61 8.01 1.18 -2.53
CA PHE A 61 9.33 0.87 -3.08
C PHE A 61 10.31 2.04 -2.97
N CYS A 62 10.06 3.03 -2.10
CA CYS A 62 10.98 4.16 -1.89
C CYS A 62 12.40 3.72 -1.48
N ASP A 63 12.49 2.59 -0.78
CA ASP A 63 13.72 2.05 -0.18
C ASP A 63 14.20 0.76 -0.91
N ILE A 64 13.53 0.37 -2.00
CA ILE A 64 13.80 -0.90 -2.69
C ILE A 64 14.05 -0.63 -4.17
N ASP A 65 15.19 -1.10 -4.67
CA ASP A 65 15.53 -0.97 -6.08
C ASP A 65 14.65 -1.89 -6.94
N VAL A 66 14.05 -1.35 -8.00
CA VAL A 66 13.14 -2.09 -8.90
C VAL A 66 13.78 -3.29 -9.60
N LYS A 67 15.12 -3.31 -9.71
CA LYS A 67 15.88 -4.42 -10.30
C LYS A 67 16.32 -5.46 -9.27
N SER A 68 16.17 -5.17 -7.98
CA SER A 68 16.53 -6.13 -6.92
C SER A 68 15.49 -7.24 -6.78
N ASP A 69 15.95 -8.42 -6.37
CA ASP A 69 15.07 -9.55 -6.06
C ASP A 69 14.09 -9.22 -4.92
N ASP A 70 14.52 -8.36 -3.98
CA ASP A 70 13.68 -7.81 -2.91
C ASP A 70 12.45 -7.05 -3.42
N TYR A 71 12.56 -6.32 -4.53
CA TYR A 71 11.40 -5.66 -5.14
C TYR A 71 10.38 -6.69 -5.61
N ARG A 72 10.82 -7.74 -6.30
CA ARG A 72 9.95 -8.80 -6.83
C ARG A 72 9.30 -9.59 -5.69
N LYS A 73 10.06 -9.90 -4.63
CA LYS A 73 9.55 -10.53 -3.41
C LYS A 73 8.51 -9.67 -2.71
N TYR A 74 8.85 -8.42 -2.41
CA TYR A 74 7.95 -7.50 -1.72
C TYR A 74 6.68 -7.22 -2.52
N LEU A 75 6.81 -7.09 -3.84
CA LEU A 75 5.68 -6.91 -4.74
C LEU A 75 4.74 -8.14 -4.75
N ARG A 76 5.28 -9.37 -4.73
CA ARG A 76 4.48 -10.60 -4.59
C ARG A 76 3.79 -10.68 -3.21
N GLU A 77 4.45 -10.24 -2.16
CA GLU A 77 3.84 -10.16 -0.83
C GLU A 77 2.68 -9.16 -0.80
N LEU A 78 2.88 -7.98 -1.39
CA LEU A 78 1.84 -6.97 -1.55
C LEU A 78 0.67 -7.49 -2.38
N GLN A 79 0.91 -8.21 -3.48
CA GLN A 79 -0.16 -8.83 -4.27
C GLN A 79 -0.99 -9.80 -3.43
N LYS A 80 -0.34 -10.67 -2.65
CA LYS A 80 -1.04 -11.61 -1.77
C LYS A 80 -1.80 -10.88 -0.66
N GLN A 81 -1.22 -9.82 -0.11
CA GLN A 81 -1.82 -9.04 0.97
C GLN A 81 -3.03 -8.22 0.51
N TRP A 82 -2.92 -7.60 -0.67
CA TRP A 82 -3.97 -6.81 -1.31
C TRP A 82 -4.85 -7.62 -2.26
N HIS A 83 -4.72 -8.95 -2.27
CA HIS A 83 -5.62 -9.78 -3.06
C HIS A 83 -7.03 -9.65 -2.46
N PRO A 84 -8.07 -9.33 -3.26
CA PRO A 84 -9.42 -9.12 -2.75
C PRO A 84 -9.90 -10.29 -1.90
N ASP A 85 -9.61 -11.52 -2.33
CA ASP A 85 -9.91 -12.72 -1.56
C ASP A 85 -9.21 -12.78 -0.18
N LYS A 86 -7.89 -12.54 -0.13
CA LYS A 86 -7.12 -12.55 1.14
C LYS A 86 -7.53 -11.41 2.06
N PHE A 87 -7.87 -10.26 1.48
CA PHE A 87 -8.39 -9.11 2.20
C PHE A 87 -9.75 -9.41 2.83
N VAL A 88 -10.69 -9.96 2.06
CA VAL A 88 -12.01 -10.40 2.57
C VAL A 88 -11.87 -11.50 3.61
N GLN A 89 -10.97 -12.46 3.40
CA GLN A 89 -10.75 -13.53 4.38
C GLN A 89 -10.26 -12.99 5.74
N LYS A 90 -9.42 -11.94 5.75
CA LYS A 90 -8.90 -11.36 6.99
C LYS A 90 -9.80 -10.31 7.61
N LEU A 91 -10.38 -9.44 6.79
CA LEU A 91 -11.06 -8.22 7.22
C LEU A 91 -12.51 -8.18 6.77
N GLY A 92 -12.91 -9.01 5.80
CA GLY A 92 -14.22 -8.98 5.17
C GLY A 92 -15.39 -9.22 6.11
N HIS A 93 -15.20 -9.91 7.24
CA HIS A 93 -16.23 -10.03 8.27
C HIS A 93 -16.41 -8.74 9.08
N ARG A 94 -15.38 -7.90 9.12
CA ARG A 94 -15.34 -6.62 9.84
C ARG A 94 -15.70 -5.43 8.95
N LEU A 95 -15.64 -5.60 7.63
CA LEU A 95 -15.94 -4.52 6.69
C LEU A 95 -17.40 -4.11 6.82
N LYS A 96 -17.63 -2.80 6.92
CA LYS A 96 -18.98 -2.24 6.89
C LYS A 96 -19.68 -2.69 5.60
N PRO A 97 -20.85 -3.35 5.66
CA PRO A 97 -21.49 -3.92 4.48
C PRO A 97 -21.82 -2.89 3.39
N GLU A 98 -22.11 -1.65 3.81
CA GLU A 98 -22.38 -0.51 2.91
C GLU A 98 -21.15 -0.07 2.10
N GLU A 99 -19.96 -0.12 2.69
CA GLU A 99 -18.70 0.29 2.02
C GLU A 99 -17.90 -0.90 1.51
N ARG A 100 -18.29 -2.13 1.88
CA ARG A 100 -17.57 -3.36 1.54
C ARG A 100 -17.33 -3.47 0.04
N GLU A 101 -18.34 -3.22 -0.77
CA GLU A 101 -18.21 -3.32 -2.23
C GLU A 101 -17.24 -2.27 -2.80
N GLU A 102 -17.31 -1.04 -2.30
CA GLU A 102 -16.40 0.04 -2.72
C GLU A 102 -14.95 -0.27 -2.32
N ILE A 103 -14.75 -0.70 -1.08
CA ILE A 103 -13.46 -1.16 -0.55
C ILE A 103 -12.91 -2.28 -1.42
N LEU A 104 -13.73 -3.27 -1.76
CA LEU A 104 -13.29 -4.42 -2.57
C LEU A 104 -12.96 -4.02 -4.00
N ASN A 105 -13.72 -3.11 -4.60
CA ASN A 105 -13.35 -2.54 -5.88
C ASN A 105 -12.00 -1.83 -5.80
N LYS A 106 -11.76 -1.03 -4.76
CA LYS A 106 -10.48 -0.34 -4.57
C LYS A 106 -9.32 -1.32 -4.35
N VAL A 107 -9.51 -2.33 -3.50
CA VAL A 107 -8.54 -3.41 -3.28
C VAL A 107 -8.24 -4.17 -4.57
N LYS A 108 -9.26 -4.42 -5.40
CA LYS A 108 -9.11 -5.04 -6.72
C LYS A 108 -8.29 -4.17 -7.67
N GLU A 109 -8.55 -2.86 -7.74
CA GLU A 109 -7.73 -1.94 -8.55
C GLU A 109 -6.26 -1.97 -8.12
N ILE A 110 -6.00 -1.90 -6.80
CA ILE A 110 -4.63 -2.01 -6.24
C ILE A 110 -3.97 -3.32 -6.67
N SER A 111 -4.70 -4.43 -6.52
CA SER A 111 -4.22 -5.76 -6.92
C SER A 111 -3.92 -5.82 -8.42
N GLN A 112 -4.72 -5.18 -9.27
CA GLN A 112 -4.49 -5.14 -10.71
C GLN A 112 -3.24 -4.32 -11.06
N GLU A 113 -3.06 -3.14 -10.45
CA GLU A 113 -1.85 -2.34 -10.63
C GLU A 113 -0.59 -3.07 -10.16
N LEU A 114 -0.67 -3.77 -9.01
CA LEU A 114 0.42 -4.61 -8.52
C LEU A 114 0.77 -5.74 -9.48
N ASN A 115 -0.22 -6.38 -10.10
CA ASN A 115 0.00 -7.40 -11.13
C ASN A 115 0.68 -6.79 -12.36
N LYS A 116 0.18 -5.65 -12.87
CA LYS A 116 0.83 -4.93 -13.98
C LYS A 116 2.29 -4.59 -13.68
N TRP A 117 2.60 -4.14 -12.46
CA TRP A 117 3.98 -3.87 -12.06
C TRP A 117 4.81 -5.15 -11.98
N SER A 118 4.21 -6.28 -11.59
CA SER A 118 4.85 -7.59 -11.59
C SER A 118 5.22 -8.04 -13.00
N GLU A 119 4.28 -7.92 -13.93
CA GLU A 119 4.44 -8.33 -15.33
C GLU A 119 5.45 -7.42 -16.04
N SER A 120 5.32 -6.10 -15.86
CA SER A 120 6.25 -5.12 -16.42
C SER A 120 7.67 -5.21 -15.85
N SER A 121 7.89 -5.87 -14.71
CA SER A 121 9.23 -6.12 -14.15
C SER A 121 9.80 -7.49 -14.57
N MET A 122 9.07 -8.25 -15.39
CA MET A 122 9.50 -9.53 -15.98
C MET A 122 9.85 -9.44 -17.47
N GLU A 123 9.53 -8.33 -18.14
CA GLU A 123 10.03 -7.98 -19.49
C GLU A 123 11.40 -7.29 -19.43
#